data_AF-A0A955ALB3-F1
#
_entry.id   AF-A0A955ALB3-F1
#
_cell.length_a   1.000
_cell.length_b   1.000
_cell.length_c   1.000
_cell.angle_alpha   90.00
_cell.angle_beta   90.00
_cell.angle_gamma   90.00
#
_symmetry.space_group_name_H-M   'P 1'
#
loop_
_entity.id
_entity.type
_entity.pdbx_description
1 polymer ?
#
loop_
_entity_poly.entity_id
_entity_poly.type
_entity_poly.pdbx_seq_one_letter_code
_entity_poly.pdbx_strand_id
1 'polypeptide(L)'
;MFVRFDRCKLSFPSLSKYTRGIPNFEYHRLLVASVCAFALTSLCLGQTDAIGTDDQTGDWPQILGPSRDGQAPATVLGTKWPSKIPIRWTTPMGAGYAGPAIVQNQVYVMHRLGNTESLRCLDLSTGTQRWQADWATQYRGTIDPDSGPRCVPTIVGRRAYCYGAGGTLACVDLEDGKISWLKELRKDFDADDGYFG
;
A
#
# COMPACT_ATOMS: atom_id res chain seq x y z
N MET A 1 8.13 -10.26 15.71
CA MET A 1 7.59 -8.96 16.16
C MET A 1 6.08 -9.03 16.05
N PHE A 2 5.33 -8.76 17.12
CA PHE A 2 3.86 -8.86 17.05
C PHE A 2 3.21 -7.51 17.34
N VAL A 3 2.52 -7.00 16.33
CA VAL A 3 1.56 -5.90 16.48
C VAL A 3 0.18 -6.56 16.57
N ARG A 4 -0.55 -6.31 17.65
CA ARG A 4 -1.86 -6.93 17.89
C ARG A 4 -2.96 -5.99 17.43
N PHE A 5 -3.82 -6.49 16.56
CA PHE A 5 -5.10 -5.89 16.18
C PHE A 5 -6.18 -6.97 16.35
N ASP A 6 -7.19 -6.74 17.20
CA ASP A 6 -8.25 -7.71 17.45
C ASP A 6 -9.28 -7.73 16.29
N ARG A 7 -9.70 -8.92 15.83
CA ARG A 7 -10.79 -9.10 14.84
C ARG A 7 -11.65 -10.36 15.09
N CYS A 8 -12.91 -10.28 14.66
CA CYS A 8 -13.92 -11.35 14.67
C CYS A 8 -14.03 -12.04 13.29
N LYS A 9 -14.35 -13.34 13.27
CA LYS A 9 -14.29 -14.25 12.10
C LYS A 9 -15.51 -14.17 11.20
N LEU A 10 -15.33 -14.17 9.87
CA LEU A 10 -16.33 -14.64 8.90
C LEU A 10 -15.68 -15.26 7.64
N SER A 11 -16.35 -16.28 7.08
CA SER A 11 -15.98 -17.08 5.90
C SER A 11 -16.75 -16.65 4.65
N PHE A 12 -16.14 -16.76 3.46
CA PHE A 12 -16.75 -16.39 2.17
C PHE A 12 -16.94 -17.60 1.22
N PRO A 13 -18.00 -17.65 0.40
CA PRO A 13 -18.12 -18.59 -0.72
C PRO A 13 -17.60 -18.00 -2.05
N SER A 14 -17.28 -18.89 -3.01
CA SER A 14 -16.58 -18.59 -4.27
C SER A 14 -17.44 -17.92 -5.35
N LEU A 15 -16.84 -17.02 -6.12
CA LEU A 15 -17.43 -16.39 -7.31
C LEU A 15 -16.97 -17.08 -8.60
N SER A 16 -17.93 -17.39 -9.48
CA SER A 16 -17.66 -17.70 -10.89
C SER A 16 -18.58 -16.85 -11.77
N LYS A 17 -18.01 -16.44 -12.91
CA LYS A 17 -18.62 -15.85 -14.12
C LYS A 17 -18.77 -14.33 -14.14
N TYR A 18 -17.84 -13.69 -14.85
CA TYR A 18 -18.18 -12.72 -15.88
C TYR A 18 -17.10 -12.70 -16.97
N THR A 19 -17.41 -13.23 -18.15
CA THR A 19 -16.62 -13.07 -19.39
C THR A 19 -17.56 -12.55 -20.46
N ARG A 20 -17.44 -11.26 -20.78
CA ARG A 20 -17.85 -10.58 -22.03
C ARG A 20 -16.91 -9.39 -22.11
N GLY A 21 -16.24 -9.02 -23.19
CA GLY A 21 -16.43 -9.24 -24.62
C GLY A 21 -15.97 -7.91 -25.23
N ILE A 22 -14.71 -7.82 -25.67
CA ILE A 22 -14.07 -6.58 -26.16
C ILE A 22 -14.25 -6.52 -27.69
N PRO A 23 -14.79 -5.44 -28.28
CA PRO A 23 -14.75 -5.25 -29.73
C PRO A 23 -13.42 -4.66 -30.21
N ASN A 24 -13.08 -5.05 -31.45
CA ASN A 24 -11.80 -4.90 -32.14
C ASN A 24 -11.28 -3.46 -32.29
N PHE A 25 -9.95 -3.33 -32.16
CA PHE A 25 -9.16 -2.13 -32.41
C PHE A 25 -8.78 -2.08 -33.91
N GLU A 26 -9.23 -1.05 -34.62
CA GLU A 26 -8.81 -0.75 -36.00
C GLU A 26 -7.52 0.08 -35.96
N TYR A 27 -6.45 -0.46 -36.55
CA TYR A 27 -5.17 0.22 -36.76
C TYR A 27 -5.11 0.78 -38.17
N HIS A 28 -5.08 2.11 -38.34
CA HIS A 28 -4.52 2.71 -39.56
C HIS A 28 -4.06 4.17 -39.38
N ARG A 29 -2.80 4.39 -39.80
CA ARG A 29 -2.14 5.68 -40.15
C ARG A 29 -1.72 6.52 -38.92
N LEU A 30 -0.45 6.87 -38.70
CA LEU A 30 0.53 7.44 -39.63
C LEU A 30 1.96 7.10 -39.19
N LEU A 31 2.76 6.62 -40.14
CA LEU A 31 4.22 6.73 -40.17
C LEU A 31 4.60 8.18 -40.54
N VAL A 32 5.86 8.52 -40.26
CA VAL A 32 6.61 9.74 -40.65
C VAL A 32 6.70 10.84 -39.57
N ALA A 33 7.65 10.66 -38.65
CA ALA A 33 8.58 11.72 -38.24
C ALA A 33 9.85 11.04 -37.67
N SER A 34 10.77 10.73 -38.59
CA SER A 34 12.07 10.14 -38.30
C SER A 34 13.10 11.26 -38.10
N VAL A 35 14.03 11.03 -37.15
CA VAL A 35 15.35 11.66 -37.02
C VAL A 35 15.37 13.15 -36.63
N CYS A 36 15.43 13.43 -35.33
CA CYS A 36 16.21 14.53 -34.74
C CYS A 36 16.14 14.51 -33.20
N ALA A 37 16.85 13.57 -32.55
CA ALA A 37 17.35 13.73 -31.15
C ALA A 37 18.18 12.51 -30.70
N PHE A 38 19.18 12.10 -31.49
CA PHE A 38 20.18 11.10 -31.06
C PHE A 38 21.39 11.76 -30.37
N ALA A 39 21.20 12.87 -29.65
CA ALA A 39 22.30 13.62 -29.02
C ALA A 39 21.98 14.17 -27.62
N LEU A 40 21.23 13.42 -26.81
CA LEU A 40 21.11 13.65 -25.35
C LEU A 40 21.10 12.32 -24.55
N THR A 41 21.81 11.29 -25.03
CA THR A 41 22.04 10.03 -24.29
C THR A 41 23.34 10.07 -23.48
N SER A 42 23.57 11.15 -22.74
CA SER A 42 24.62 11.20 -21.72
C SER A 42 24.16 12.11 -20.60
N LEU A 43 24.28 11.63 -19.36
CA LEU A 43 23.82 12.24 -18.11
C LEU A 43 22.32 12.07 -17.78
N CYS A 44 21.92 10.81 -17.59
CA CYS A 44 21.05 10.41 -16.49
C CYS A 44 21.24 8.90 -16.24
N LEU A 45 22.48 8.49 -15.92
CA LEU A 45 22.64 7.40 -14.96
C LEU A 45 22.22 7.96 -13.60
N GLY A 46 20.93 8.29 -13.45
CA GLY A 46 20.35 8.32 -12.14
C GLY A 46 20.59 6.93 -11.60
N GLN A 47 21.41 6.81 -10.57
CA GLN A 47 21.46 5.61 -9.76
C GLN A 47 20.02 5.30 -9.39
N THR A 48 19.40 4.35 -10.09
CA THR A 48 18.34 3.58 -9.49
C THR A 48 19.06 2.79 -8.42
N ASP A 49 19.20 3.40 -7.23
CA ASP A 49 19.30 2.65 -6.01
C ASP A 49 17.98 1.90 -5.92
N ALA A 50 17.91 0.79 -6.64
CA ALA A 50 16.96 -0.26 -6.36
C ALA A 50 17.32 -0.67 -4.94
N ILE A 51 16.60 -0.11 -3.96
CA ILE A 51 16.57 -0.65 -2.63
C ILE A 51 15.96 -2.03 -2.83
N GLY A 52 16.84 -3.01 -3.02
CA GLY A 52 16.47 -4.41 -3.07
C GLY A 52 15.75 -4.72 -1.76
N THR A 53 14.58 -5.31 -1.86
CA THR A 53 13.96 -5.99 -0.73
C THR A 53 14.81 -7.22 -0.47
N ASP A 54 15.87 -7.05 0.31
CA ASP A 54 16.68 -8.16 0.76
C ASP A 54 15.84 -8.99 1.74
N ASP A 55 15.57 -10.25 1.38
CA ASP A 55 14.82 -11.22 2.18
C ASP A 55 15.48 -11.46 3.56
N GLN A 56 16.70 -10.96 3.77
CA GLN A 56 17.46 -11.06 5.01
C GLN A 56 17.28 -9.89 6.00
N THR A 57 16.63 -8.78 5.63
CA THR A 57 16.54 -7.59 6.51
C THR A 57 15.36 -7.63 7.50
N GLY A 58 14.46 -8.62 7.36
CA GLY A 58 13.21 -8.67 8.12
C GLY A 58 12.14 -7.71 7.61
N ASP A 59 12.34 -7.13 6.42
CA ASP A 59 11.37 -6.26 5.77
C ASP A 59 10.09 -7.04 5.38
N TRP A 60 8.97 -6.34 5.44
CA TRP A 60 7.64 -6.82 5.08
C TRP A 60 6.94 -5.77 4.20
N PRO A 61 7.37 -5.62 2.94
CA PRO A 61 7.04 -4.44 2.13
C PRO A 61 5.60 -4.41 1.59
N GLN A 62 4.85 -5.51 1.73
CA GLN A 62 3.53 -5.67 1.13
C GLN A 62 2.69 -6.71 1.87
N ILE A 63 1.41 -6.82 1.51
CA ILE A 63 0.53 -7.86 2.03
C ILE A 63 1.14 -9.25 1.79
N LEU A 64 1.08 -10.11 2.83
CA LEU A 64 1.67 -11.45 2.82
C LEU A 64 3.21 -11.49 2.66
N GLY A 65 3.91 -10.37 2.87
CA GLY A 65 5.37 -10.35 2.98
C GLY A 65 6.09 -10.25 1.64
N PRO A 66 7.44 -10.31 1.64
CA PRO A 66 8.24 -10.12 0.44
C PRO A 66 7.88 -11.12 -0.67
N SER A 67 7.66 -12.38 -0.28
CA SER A 67 7.31 -13.50 -1.18
C SER A 67 5.81 -13.70 -1.40
N ARG A 68 4.95 -12.88 -0.77
CA ARG A 68 3.48 -12.96 -0.82
C ARG A 68 2.87 -14.31 -0.41
N ASP A 69 3.58 -15.07 0.42
CA ASP A 69 3.14 -16.38 0.91
C ASP A 69 2.73 -16.35 2.40
N GLY A 70 2.85 -15.19 3.05
CA GLY A 70 2.51 -15.00 4.45
C GLY A 70 3.52 -15.64 5.42
N GLN A 71 4.70 -16.03 4.93
CA GLN A 71 5.72 -16.67 5.74
C GLN A 71 6.80 -15.67 6.13
N ALA A 72 7.14 -15.64 7.41
CA ALA A 72 8.34 -14.97 7.88
C ALA A 72 9.54 -15.92 7.71
N PRO A 73 10.75 -15.41 7.39
CA PRO A 73 11.95 -16.23 7.34
C PRO A 73 12.14 -17.05 8.63
N ALA A 74 12.59 -18.30 8.47
CA ALA A 74 12.58 -19.35 9.50
C ALA A 74 13.42 -19.06 10.77
N THR A 75 14.09 -17.91 10.86
CA THR A 75 15.02 -17.54 11.93
C THR A 75 14.49 -16.49 12.90
N VAL A 76 13.29 -15.94 12.71
CA VAL A 76 12.90 -14.69 13.42
C VAL A 76 12.21 -14.93 14.78
N LEU A 77 11.78 -16.15 15.12
CA LEU A 77 10.96 -16.39 16.31
C LEU A 77 11.48 -17.56 17.16
N GLY A 78 11.81 -17.28 18.42
CA GLY A 78 12.17 -18.32 19.39
C GLY A 78 11.02 -19.29 19.62
N THR A 79 11.33 -20.57 19.85
CA THR A 79 10.34 -21.61 20.16
C THR A 79 9.81 -21.54 21.60
N LYS A 80 10.40 -20.66 22.42
CA LYS A 80 10.01 -20.41 23.80
C LYS A 80 9.54 -18.97 23.94
N TRP A 81 8.29 -18.80 24.35
CA TRP A 81 7.66 -17.51 24.57
C TRP A 81 7.43 -17.29 26.07
N PRO A 82 7.63 -16.07 26.58
CA PRO A 82 7.16 -15.72 27.92
C PRO A 82 5.62 -15.80 27.94
N SER A 83 5.05 -16.06 29.12
CA SER A 83 3.58 -16.06 29.32
C SER A 83 2.93 -14.71 28.95
N LYS A 84 3.69 -13.62 29.00
CA LYS A 84 3.31 -12.30 28.54
C LYS A 84 4.40 -11.74 27.63
N ILE A 85 4.05 -11.50 26.37
CA ILE A 85 4.94 -10.80 25.42
C ILE A 85 4.90 -9.30 25.78
N PRO A 86 6.06 -8.67 26.07
CA PRO A 86 6.09 -7.25 26.38
C PRO A 86 5.73 -6.42 25.15
N ILE A 87 4.81 -5.48 25.32
CA ILE A 87 4.49 -4.47 24.32
C ILE A 87 5.67 -3.48 24.26
N ARG A 88 6.24 -3.27 23.07
CA ARG A 88 7.35 -2.33 22.87
C ARG A 88 6.87 -0.88 22.82
N TRP A 89 5.80 -0.64 22.08
CA TRP A 89 5.13 0.65 21.98
C TRP A 89 3.70 0.46 21.48
N THR A 90 2.87 1.47 21.69
CA THR A 90 1.54 1.61 21.12
C THR A 90 1.39 3.02 20.57
N THR A 91 0.57 3.18 19.54
CA THR A 91 0.28 4.49 18.96
C THR A 91 -1.20 4.58 18.57
N PRO A 92 -1.89 5.70 18.85
CA PRO A 92 -3.28 5.87 18.45
C PRO A 92 -3.44 5.89 16.92
N MET A 93 -4.35 5.07 16.42
CA MET A 93 -4.73 5.03 15.00
C MET A 93 -6.17 5.48 14.79
N GLY A 94 -6.44 5.91 13.56
CA GLY A 94 -7.79 6.23 13.11
C GLY A 94 -8.57 4.98 12.69
N ALA A 95 -9.68 5.19 11.98
CA ALA A 95 -10.45 4.10 11.39
C ALA A 95 -9.65 3.35 10.31
N GLY A 96 -9.96 2.07 10.11
CA GLY A 96 -9.36 1.24 9.06
C GLY A 96 -8.91 -0.13 9.54
N TYR A 97 -8.67 -0.99 8.56
CA TYR A 97 -8.27 -2.39 8.75
C TYR A 97 -6.97 -2.77 8.03
N ALA A 98 -6.30 -1.77 7.46
CA ALA A 98 -5.01 -1.95 6.80
C ALA A 98 -3.98 -2.51 7.79
N GLY A 99 -3.30 -3.57 7.37
CA GLY A 99 -2.08 -4.01 8.05
C GLY A 99 -0.91 -3.07 7.74
N PRO A 100 0.18 -3.15 8.52
CA PRO A 100 1.39 -2.39 8.27
C PRO A 100 2.24 -3.03 7.15
N ALA A 101 2.98 -2.19 6.44
CA ALA A 101 4.20 -2.61 5.74
C ALA A 101 5.42 -2.12 6.52
N ILE A 102 6.52 -2.86 6.46
CA ILE A 102 7.77 -2.55 7.17
C ILE A 102 8.91 -2.58 6.16
N VAL A 103 9.66 -1.49 6.05
CA VAL A 103 10.89 -1.42 5.25
C VAL A 103 11.89 -0.55 5.98
N GLN A 104 13.16 -0.99 6.06
CA GLN A 104 14.27 -0.19 6.58
C GLN A 104 13.99 0.47 7.95
N ASN A 105 13.49 -0.32 8.91
CA ASN A 105 13.16 0.14 10.26
C ASN A 105 12.06 1.22 10.32
N GLN A 106 11.22 1.30 9.29
CA GLN A 106 10.04 2.17 9.26
C GLN A 106 8.77 1.34 9.10
N VAL A 107 7.70 1.75 9.79
CA VAL A 107 6.36 1.16 9.71
C VAL A 107 5.47 2.11 8.92
N TYR A 108 4.83 1.59 7.89
CA TYR A 108 3.89 2.33 7.05
C TYR A 108 2.51 1.73 7.23
N VAL A 109 1.56 2.53 7.70
CA VAL A 109 0.19 2.08 7.96
C VAL A 109 -0.81 3.09 7.42
N MET A 110 -1.84 2.58 6.75
CA MET A 110 -2.94 3.39 6.30
C MET A 110 -4.02 3.48 7.39
N HIS A 111 -4.55 4.67 7.62
CA HIS A 111 -5.68 4.88 8.53
C HIS A 111 -6.46 6.11 8.10
N ARG A 112 -7.60 6.35 8.76
CA ARG A 112 -8.47 7.49 8.46
C ARG A 112 -8.85 8.29 9.70
N LEU A 113 -8.72 9.60 9.61
CA LEU A 113 -9.18 10.56 10.62
C LEU A 113 -10.23 11.49 10.00
N GLY A 114 -11.49 11.35 10.39
CA GLY A 114 -12.59 12.16 9.84
C GLY A 114 -12.76 11.97 8.34
N ASN A 115 -12.52 13.02 7.54
CA ASN A 115 -12.59 12.97 6.07
C ASN A 115 -11.21 12.92 5.40
N THR A 116 -10.19 12.48 6.14
CA THR A 116 -8.82 12.38 5.66
C THR A 116 -8.34 10.94 5.77
N GLU A 117 -7.96 10.36 4.64
CA GLU A 117 -7.21 9.10 4.58
C GLU A 117 -5.73 9.44 4.56
N SER A 118 -4.95 8.64 5.28
CA SER A 118 -3.56 8.95 5.57
C SER A 118 -2.68 7.72 5.41
N LEU A 119 -1.50 7.89 4.82
CA LEU A 119 -0.37 6.98 5.02
C LEU A 119 0.52 7.59 6.11
N ARG A 120 0.67 6.89 7.24
CA ARG A 120 1.54 7.30 8.33
C ARG A 120 2.83 6.48 8.32
N CYS A 121 3.96 7.16 8.42
CA CYS A 121 5.26 6.54 8.66
C CYS A 121 5.68 6.71 10.12
N LEU A 122 6.06 5.59 10.74
CA LEU A 122 6.53 5.53 12.13
C LEU A 122 7.92 4.91 12.17
N ASP A 123 8.72 5.33 13.13
CA ASP A 123 9.95 4.62 13.49
C ASP A 123 9.61 3.27 14.15
N LEU A 124 10.17 2.17 13.63
CA LEU A 124 9.86 0.82 14.09
C LEU A 124 10.28 0.56 15.54
N SER A 125 11.33 1.24 16.01
CA SER A 125 11.90 1.01 17.35
C SER A 125 11.13 1.74 18.45
N THR A 126 10.60 2.92 18.14
CA THR A 126 9.97 3.82 19.11
C THR A 126 8.46 3.99 18.93
N GLY A 127 7.92 3.72 17.73
CA GLY A 127 6.54 4.03 17.37
C GLY A 127 6.29 5.52 17.10
N THR A 128 7.34 6.35 17.10
CA THR A 128 7.25 7.79 16.87
C THR A 128 6.91 8.09 15.42
N GLN A 129 5.96 9.00 15.17
CA GLN A 129 5.65 9.45 13.82
C GLN A 129 6.82 10.20 13.20
N ARG A 130 7.17 9.83 11.97
CA ARG A 130 8.20 10.49 11.16
C ARG A 130 7.56 11.51 10.22
N TRP A 131 6.54 11.07 9.48
CA TRP A 131 5.74 11.90 8.60
C TRP A 131 4.35 11.28 8.41
N GLN A 132 3.43 12.05 7.84
CA GLN A 132 2.10 11.61 7.46
C GLN A 132 1.71 12.24 6.12
N ALA A 133 1.25 11.42 5.17
CA ALA A 133 0.75 11.86 3.88
C ALA A 133 -0.78 11.77 3.87
N ASP A 134 -1.45 12.90 3.65
CA ASP A 134 -2.89 13.04 3.81
C ASP A 134 -3.58 13.35 2.50
N TRP A 135 -4.74 12.73 2.27
CA TRP A 135 -5.63 13.10 1.18
C TRP A 135 -7.10 13.02 1.60
N ALA A 136 -7.92 13.84 0.95
CA ALA A 136 -9.35 13.90 1.24
C ALA A 136 -10.05 12.61 0.80
N THR A 137 -11.04 12.18 1.59
CA THR A 137 -11.92 11.06 1.26
C THR A 137 -13.33 11.29 1.79
N GLN A 138 -14.31 10.95 0.97
CA GLN A 138 -15.73 11.02 1.33
C GLN A 138 -16.35 9.63 1.52
N TYR A 139 -15.54 8.57 1.39
CA TYR A 139 -16.02 7.19 1.50
C TYR A 139 -16.83 6.97 2.78
N ARG A 140 -17.89 6.19 2.68
CA ARG A 140 -18.71 5.74 3.81
C ARG A 140 -19.02 4.28 3.62
N GLY A 141 -18.70 3.46 4.61
CA GLY A 141 -19.14 2.07 4.61
C GLY A 141 -20.66 1.98 4.71
N THR A 142 -21.27 1.14 3.89
CA THR A 142 -22.72 0.92 3.83
C THR A 142 -23.16 -0.24 4.74
N ILE A 143 -22.28 -1.22 4.94
CA ILE A 143 -22.52 -2.41 5.78
C ILE A 143 -21.76 -2.32 7.11
N ASP A 144 -20.48 -1.99 7.04
CA ASP A 144 -19.60 -1.80 8.19
C ASP A 144 -19.47 -0.29 8.47
N PRO A 145 -19.68 0.19 9.71
CA PRO A 145 -19.47 1.60 10.05
C PRO A 145 -18.02 2.06 9.85
N ASP A 146 -17.03 1.16 9.85
CA ASP A 146 -15.65 1.51 9.57
C ASP A 146 -15.48 1.97 8.11
N SER A 147 -15.09 3.23 7.99
CA SER A 147 -14.91 3.92 6.71
C SER A 147 -13.43 4.12 6.38
N GLY A 148 -12.53 3.39 7.02
CA GLY A 148 -11.09 3.51 6.82
C GLY A 148 -10.54 2.57 5.73
N PRO A 149 -9.26 2.75 5.38
CA PRO A 149 -8.59 1.97 4.36
C PRO A 149 -8.40 0.51 4.80
N ARG A 150 -8.45 -0.40 3.82
CA ARG A 150 -8.27 -1.85 4.03
C ARG A 150 -6.96 -2.39 3.44
N CYS A 151 -6.35 -1.63 2.53
CA CYS A 151 -5.16 -2.04 1.79
C CYS A 151 -3.90 -1.87 2.65
N VAL A 152 -3.09 -2.93 2.75
CA VAL A 152 -1.70 -2.81 3.21
C VAL A 152 -0.93 -2.04 2.13
N PRO A 153 -0.21 -0.95 2.46
CA PRO A 153 0.57 -0.23 1.46
C PRO A 153 1.60 -1.16 0.81
N THR A 154 1.79 -1.03 -0.50
CA THR A 154 2.82 -1.78 -1.22
C THR A 154 4.02 -0.89 -1.43
N ILE A 155 5.17 -1.31 -0.94
CA ILE A 155 6.42 -0.54 -1.03
C ILE A 155 7.29 -1.13 -2.14
N VAL A 156 7.70 -0.27 -3.07
CA VAL A 156 8.60 -0.63 -4.17
C VAL A 156 9.65 0.46 -4.33
N GLY A 157 10.91 0.12 -4.06
CA GLY A 157 12.01 1.09 -4.03
C GLY A 157 11.71 2.22 -3.03
N ARG A 158 11.76 3.46 -3.51
CA ARG A 158 11.51 4.67 -2.70
C ARG A 158 10.04 5.12 -2.63
N ARG A 159 9.09 4.27 -3.03
CA ARG A 159 7.68 4.65 -3.14
C ARG A 159 6.76 3.70 -2.38
N ALA A 160 5.77 4.28 -1.71
CA ALA A 160 4.59 3.56 -1.23
C ALA A 160 3.42 3.77 -2.20
N TYR A 161 2.72 2.69 -2.49
CA TYR A 161 1.49 2.68 -3.27
C TYR A 161 0.33 2.29 -2.35
N CYS A 162 -0.67 3.17 -2.29
CA CYS A 162 -1.75 3.08 -1.32
C CYS A 162 -3.09 3.13 -2.04
N TYR A 163 -3.95 2.15 -1.82
CA TYR A 163 -5.31 2.15 -2.35
C TYR A 163 -6.32 2.37 -1.23
N GLY A 164 -6.90 3.57 -1.20
CA GLY A 164 -7.89 3.98 -0.21
C GLY A 164 -9.26 3.34 -0.43
N ALA A 165 -10.07 3.29 0.62
CA ALA A 165 -11.42 2.74 0.55
C ALA A 165 -12.33 3.53 -0.40
N GLY A 166 -12.05 4.83 -0.61
CA GLY A 166 -12.76 5.67 -1.58
C GLY A 166 -12.37 5.48 -3.04
N GLY A 167 -11.45 4.55 -3.36
CA GLY A 167 -10.98 4.32 -4.73
C GLY A 167 -9.85 5.25 -5.16
N THR A 168 -9.24 6.00 -4.25
CA THR A 168 -8.05 6.81 -4.53
C THR A 168 -6.80 5.94 -4.48
N LEU A 169 -6.05 5.89 -5.58
CA LEU A 169 -4.71 5.34 -5.64
C LEU A 169 -3.68 6.47 -5.45
N ALA A 170 -2.85 6.35 -4.42
CA ALA A 170 -1.81 7.31 -4.09
C ALA A 170 -0.41 6.69 -4.29
N CYS A 171 0.52 7.52 -4.76
CA CYS A 171 1.95 7.22 -4.74
C CYS A 171 2.67 8.25 -3.86
N VAL A 172 3.38 7.77 -2.86
CA VAL A 172 4.01 8.60 -1.82
C VAL A 172 5.51 8.30 -1.76
N ASP A 173 6.34 9.34 -1.68
CA ASP A 173 7.78 9.18 -1.47
C ASP A 173 8.06 8.80 0.00
N LEU A 174 8.93 7.81 0.21
CA LEU A 174 9.22 7.30 1.56
C LEU A 174 10.07 8.26 2.41
N GLU A 175 10.84 9.15 1.77
CA GLU A 175 11.77 10.03 2.48
C GLU A 175 11.05 11.06 3.34
N ASP A 176 10.06 11.74 2.75
CA ASP A 176 9.39 12.89 3.35
C ASP A 176 7.86 12.77 3.41
N GLY A 177 7.28 11.69 2.87
CA GLY A 177 5.84 11.51 2.79
C GLY A 177 5.18 12.37 1.70
N LYS A 178 5.95 12.94 0.77
CA LYS A 178 5.40 13.74 -0.30
C LYS A 178 4.60 12.88 -1.27
N ILE A 179 3.36 13.27 -1.50
CA ILE A 179 2.49 12.66 -2.51
C ILE A 179 3.03 13.04 -3.89
N SER A 180 3.50 12.04 -4.64
CA SER A 180 3.94 12.21 -6.03
C SER A 180 2.76 12.37 -6.96
N TRP A 181 1.69 11.60 -6.75
CA TRP A 181 0.43 11.72 -7.48
C TRP A 181 -0.70 11.02 -6.74
N LEU A 182 -1.93 11.42 -7.07
CA LEU A 182 -3.19 10.78 -6.72
C LEU A 182 -3.98 10.47 -7.99
N LYS A 183 -4.70 9.36 -8.00
CA LYS A 183 -5.64 8.97 -9.06
C LYS A 183 -6.96 8.54 -8.44
N GLU A 184 -8.06 9.15 -8.86
CA GLU A 184 -9.41 8.86 -8.38
C GLU A 184 -9.99 7.73 -9.22
N LEU A 185 -9.49 6.50 -9.05
CA LEU A 185 -9.79 5.39 -9.98
C LEU A 185 -11.28 5.10 -10.11
N ARG A 186 -12.04 5.24 -9.01
CA ARG A 186 -13.50 5.08 -9.05
C ARG A 186 -14.15 6.03 -10.06
N LYS A 187 -13.72 7.28 -10.08
CA LYS A 187 -14.21 8.32 -10.98
C LYS A 187 -13.61 8.16 -12.37
N ASP A 188 -12.32 7.87 -12.46
CA ASP A 188 -11.60 7.71 -13.73
C ASP A 188 -12.16 6.54 -14.56
N PHE A 189 -12.74 5.53 -13.91
CA PHE A 189 -13.29 4.32 -14.55
C PHE A 189 -14.82 4.15 -14.41
N ASP A 190 -15.53 5.15 -13.87
CA ASP A 190 -16.99 5.09 -13.64
C ASP A 190 -17.43 3.81 -12.90
N ALA A 191 -16.69 3.47 -11.84
CA ALA A 191 -16.95 2.27 -11.04
C ALA A 191 -18.04 2.51 -10.00
N ASP A 192 -18.93 1.52 -9.84
CA ASP A 192 -19.97 1.51 -8.82
C ASP A 192 -19.39 1.44 -7.39
N ASP A 193 -20.18 1.90 -6.42
CA ASP A 193 -19.97 1.68 -4.98
C ASP A 193 -20.14 0.19 -4.67
N GLY A 194 -19.18 -0.68 -4.95
CA GLY A 194 -19.31 -2.13 -4.80
C GLY A 194 -19.97 -2.60 -3.48
N TYR A 195 -20.32 -3.88 -3.38
CA TYR A 195 -21.11 -4.38 -2.23
C TYR A 195 -20.52 -4.05 -0.83
N PHE A 196 -19.21 -3.88 -0.72
CA PHE A 196 -18.51 -3.50 0.51
C PHE A 196 -18.01 -2.05 0.53
N GLY A 197 -18.40 -1.25 -0.47
CA GLY A 197 -17.73 -0.01 -0.89
C GLY A 197 -16.84 -0.21 -2.11
#